data_AF-A0A1D1Y2X3-F1
#
_entry.id   AF-A0A1D1Y2X3-F1
#
_cell.length_a   1.000
_cell.length_b   1.000
_cell.length_c   1.000
_cell.angle_alpha   90.00
_cell.angle_beta   90.00
_cell.angle_gamma   90.00
#
_symmetry.space_group_name_H-M   'P 1'
#
loop_
_entity.id
_entity.type
_entity.pdbx_description
1 polymer ?
#
loop_
_entity_poly.entity_id
_entity_poly.type
_entity_poly.pdbx_seq_one_letter_code
_entity_poly.pdbx_strand_id
1 'polypeptide(L)'
;GERGFPPPQSSRAPRVPAMGILNYEQHAHRLMEPDLPLQARLQLAMEVRDSLEIAHTSEYLNFLKCYFRAFSLILTQVTKPQTTENVEHKLRNVVVEILNRLPHSEVLRPFVQDLLKVSLQVLTQDNEDNALIAVRIIFDLLRNFRPTLEAEVQPFLDFVCTIYNNFPSTTVSHFFSNPSAVGGVAGSSGMTPVGGGVGIGGSSILGGGDDGSVGLDGPGGSIMPYIGSGQLNPSTRSFKIVTESPLVVMFLFQLYAKLVQTNLPFLLPLMVAAISVPGPKKVPPHLKNQFVELKSAQVKTLSFLTYLLKSCPDYVKPHEENVCKSIVDLLVTCPDSVSIRKELLIALKHVLGSDFKRGLFPLIDILLEERVLVGTGRACTESSKPLAYSLLAEIVHHVRGELSLPQLSRIIYLFSRSMHDSSLALSIRTTCARLMLNLVEPIYEKGVDQPTMDEARLLLGRILDAFVGKFGTLKHTIPQAVLSLQSPSEYSKEVSDYKNLIKTLVMGMKTIVWSITNAHVPRSQISPSAQGMHPQVQASPSNSAFPQMFKGMREDEVRKAS
;
A
#
# COMPACT_ATOMS: atom_id res chain seq x y z
N GLY A 1 -49.10 -40.62 27.69
CA GLY A 1 -48.79 -41.78 26.83
C GLY A 1 -49.37 -41.50 25.47
N GLU A 2 -48.70 -41.99 24.41
CA GLU A 2 -48.95 -41.74 22.98
C GLU A 2 -48.43 -40.38 22.48
N ARG A 3 -47.76 -40.25 21.33
CA ARG A 3 -47.09 -41.17 20.37
C ARG A 3 -46.29 -40.21 19.48
N GLY A 4 -44.99 -40.48 19.29
CA GLY A 4 -44.10 -39.62 18.50
C GLY A 4 -44.37 -39.71 17.00
N PHE A 5 -44.39 -38.55 16.33
CA PHE A 5 -44.30 -38.44 14.86
C PHE A 5 -42.84 -38.12 14.47
N PRO A 6 -42.23 -38.80 13.48
CA PRO A 6 -40.94 -38.39 12.92
C PRO A 6 -41.12 -37.27 11.88
N PRO A 7 -40.09 -36.42 11.65
CA PRO A 7 -40.14 -35.36 10.63
C PRO A 7 -39.95 -35.93 9.21
N PRO A 8 -40.37 -35.20 8.16
CA PRO A 8 -40.43 -35.71 6.80
C PRO A 8 -39.03 -35.82 6.17
N GLN A 9 -38.76 -36.97 5.54
CA GLN A 9 -37.60 -37.17 4.69
C GLN A 9 -37.76 -36.34 3.41
N SER A 10 -36.94 -35.30 3.22
CA SER A 10 -36.81 -34.65 1.92
C SER A 10 -36.05 -35.59 0.98
N SER A 11 -36.71 -36.04 -0.07
CA SER A 11 -36.10 -36.79 -1.18
C SER A 11 -35.06 -35.92 -1.88
N ARG A 12 -33.80 -36.02 -1.46
CA ARG A 12 -32.67 -35.50 -2.23
C ARG A 12 -32.52 -36.43 -3.43
N ALA A 13 -32.78 -35.92 -4.63
CA ALA A 13 -32.41 -36.59 -5.87
C ALA A 13 -30.92 -37.00 -5.80
N PRO A 14 -30.54 -38.20 -6.24
CA PRO A 14 -29.15 -38.61 -6.23
C PRO A 14 -28.38 -37.65 -7.14
N ARG A 15 -27.38 -36.95 -6.56
CA ARG A 15 -26.34 -36.30 -7.36
C ARG A 15 -25.71 -37.41 -8.20
N VAL A 16 -25.74 -37.23 -9.52
CA VAL A 16 -24.99 -38.08 -10.45
C VAL A 16 -23.53 -38.07 -9.98
N PRO A 17 -22.94 -39.22 -9.61
CA PRO A 17 -21.53 -39.26 -9.28
C PRO A 17 -20.76 -38.86 -10.52
N ALA A 18 -19.81 -37.92 -10.38
CA ALA A 18 -18.87 -37.61 -11.43
C ALA A 18 -18.27 -38.92 -11.93
N MET A 19 -18.43 -39.21 -13.23
CA MET A 19 -17.81 -40.37 -13.87
C MET A 19 -16.29 -40.16 -13.78
N GLY A 20 -15.69 -40.69 -12.71
CA GLY A 20 -14.25 -40.59 -12.47
C GLY A 20 -13.48 -41.24 -13.62
N ILE A 21 -12.27 -40.75 -13.88
CA ILE A 21 -11.37 -41.34 -14.87
C ILE A 21 -11.01 -42.76 -14.42
N LEU A 22 -11.63 -43.77 -15.04
CA LEU A 22 -11.50 -45.18 -14.64
C LEU A 22 -10.10 -45.76 -14.95
N ASN A 23 -9.38 -45.21 -15.94
CA ASN A 23 -8.04 -45.66 -16.33
C ASN A 23 -7.10 -44.48 -16.60
N TYR A 24 -6.34 -44.08 -15.58
CA TYR A 24 -5.44 -42.93 -15.62
C TYR A 24 -4.30 -43.06 -16.63
N GLU A 25 -3.76 -44.27 -16.79
CA GLU A 25 -2.63 -44.51 -17.67
C GLU A 25 -3.03 -44.33 -19.14
N GLN A 26 -4.17 -44.90 -19.52
CA GLN A 26 -4.71 -44.74 -20.87
C GLN A 26 -5.14 -43.29 -21.16
N HIS A 27 -5.72 -42.60 -20.17
CA HIS A 27 -6.10 -41.19 -20.30
C HIS A 27 -4.88 -40.28 -20.47
N ALA A 28 -3.86 -40.46 -19.63
CA ALA A 28 -2.59 -39.73 -19.75
C ALA A 28 -1.87 -40.03 -21.07
N HIS A 29 -1.91 -41.28 -21.56
CA HIS A 29 -1.35 -41.63 -22.86
C HIS A 29 -2.05 -40.88 -24.00
N ARG A 30 -3.38 -40.85 -24.01
CA ARG A 30 -4.15 -40.08 -25.01
C ARG A 30 -3.82 -38.60 -24.97
N LEU A 31 -3.61 -38.04 -23.79
CA LEU A 31 -3.23 -36.63 -23.62
C LEU A 31 -1.89 -36.29 -24.30
N MET A 32 -0.97 -37.26 -24.36
CA MET A 32 0.36 -37.14 -24.97
C MET A 32 0.40 -37.47 -26.47
N GLU A 33 -0.68 -37.95 -27.08
CA GLU A 33 -0.71 -38.28 -28.50
C GLU A 33 -0.40 -37.04 -29.36
N PRO A 34 0.56 -37.10 -30.30
CA PRO A 34 1.01 -35.94 -31.06
C PRO A 34 -0.10 -35.38 -31.97
N ASP A 35 -0.89 -36.26 -32.58
CA ASP A 35 -1.92 -35.90 -33.57
C ASP A 35 -3.25 -35.46 -32.94
N LEU A 36 -3.36 -35.47 -31.61
CA LEU A 36 -4.59 -35.08 -30.93
C LEU A 36 -4.87 -33.57 -31.12
N PRO A 37 -6.06 -33.18 -31.64
CA PRO A 37 -6.43 -31.77 -31.79
C PRO A 37 -6.42 -31.03 -30.45
N LEU A 38 -5.96 -29.77 -30.45
CA LEU A 38 -5.86 -28.94 -29.24
C LEU A 38 -7.18 -28.83 -28.47
N GLN A 39 -8.31 -28.74 -29.17
CA GLN A 39 -9.63 -28.69 -28.54
C GLN A 39 -9.96 -29.99 -27.79
N ALA A 40 -9.62 -31.15 -28.36
CA ALA A 40 -9.82 -32.44 -27.69
C ALA A 40 -8.87 -32.59 -26.50
N ARG A 41 -7.61 -32.15 -26.64
CA ARG A 41 -6.62 -32.13 -25.55
C ARG A 41 -7.08 -31.24 -24.39
N LEU A 42 -7.69 -30.09 -24.69
CA LEU A 42 -8.32 -29.22 -23.69
C LEU A 42 -9.43 -29.92 -22.92
N GLN A 43 -10.33 -30.64 -23.59
CA GLN A 43 -11.40 -31.38 -22.92
C GLN A 43 -10.84 -32.43 -21.95
N LEU A 44 -9.84 -33.21 -22.39
CA LEU A 44 -9.18 -34.19 -21.52
C LEU A 44 -8.52 -33.51 -20.31
N ALA A 45 -7.84 -32.37 -20.48
CA ALA A 45 -7.26 -31.64 -19.36
C ALA A 45 -8.33 -31.11 -18.39
N MET A 46 -9.49 -30.65 -18.90
CA MET A 46 -10.61 -30.21 -18.06
C MET A 46 -11.20 -31.37 -17.25
N GLU A 47 -11.34 -32.56 -17.83
CA GLU A 47 -11.78 -33.76 -17.10
C GLU A 47 -10.85 -34.08 -15.92
N VAL A 48 -9.52 -33.93 -16.12
CA VAL A 48 -8.54 -34.14 -15.04
C VAL A 48 -8.67 -33.07 -13.96
N ARG A 49 -8.84 -31.79 -14.35
CA ARG A 49 -9.08 -30.70 -13.40
C ARG A 49 -10.34 -30.94 -12.57
N ASP A 50 -11.42 -31.40 -13.20
CA ASP A 50 -12.70 -31.63 -12.54
C ASP A 50 -12.66 -32.87 -11.63
N SER A 51 -11.74 -33.81 -11.90
CA SER A 51 -11.50 -35.02 -11.10
C SER A 51 -10.33 -34.88 -10.11
N LEU A 52 -9.84 -33.66 -9.84
CA LEU A 52 -8.58 -33.44 -9.11
C LEU A 52 -8.64 -33.82 -7.62
N GLU A 53 -9.83 -34.05 -7.06
CA GLU A 53 -10.01 -34.55 -5.68
C GLU A 53 -9.23 -35.85 -5.43
N ILE A 54 -8.98 -36.64 -6.47
CA ILE A 54 -8.17 -37.87 -6.39
C ILE A 54 -6.75 -37.62 -5.87
N ALA A 55 -6.17 -36.44 -6.12
CA ALA A 55 -4.83 -36.08 -5.64
C ALA A 55 -4.75 -36.01 -4.11
N HIS A 56 -5.89 -35.96 -3.40
CA HIS A 56 -5.97 -35.99 -1.94
C HIS A 56 -6.16 -37.41 -1.36
N THR A 57 -6.15 -38.45 -2.20
CA THR A 57 -6.35 -39.84 -1.80
C THR A 57 -5.04 -40.64 -1.84
N SER A 58 -5.10 -41.94 -1.51
CA SER A 58 -3.97 -42.87 -1.66
C SER A 58 -3.47 -43.00 -3.10
N GLU A 59 -4.26 -42.61 -4.10
CA GLU A 59 -3.91 -42.68 -5.53
C GLU A 59 -3.01 -41.53 -5.99
N TYR A 60 -2.65 -40.58 -5.11
CA TYR A 60 -1.88 -39.40 -5.50
C TYR A 60 -0.56 -39.73 -6.21
N LEU A 61 0.17 -40.75 -5.74
CA LEU A 61 1.42 -41.16 -6.37
C LEU A 61 1.20 -41.69 -7.79
N ASN A 62 0.13 -42.48 -8.00
CA ASN A 62 -0.21 -43.03 -9.30
C ASN A 62 -0.65 -41.91 -10.25
N PHE A 63 -1.47 -40.98 -9.77
CA PHE A 63 -1.83 -39.77 -10.50
C PHE A 63 -0.60 -39.00 -10.98
N LEU A 64 0.37 -38.72 -10.09
CA LEU A 64 1.59 -38.01 -10.45
C LEU A 64 2.42 -38.77 -11.50
N LYS A 65 2.60 -40.09 -11.33
CA LYS A 65 3.35 -40.92 -12.29
C LYS A 65 2.75 -40.86 -13.69
N CYS A 66 1.42 -40.88 -13.81
CA CYS A 66 0.74 -40.85 -15.11
C CYS A 66 0.73 -39.44 -15.71
N TYR A 67 0.28 -38.44 -14.96
CA TYR A 67 -0.06 -37.12 -15.53
C TYR A 67 1.07 -36.09 -15.47
N PHE A 68 1.98 -36.17 -14.51
CA PHE A 68 3.00 -35.13 -14.35
C PHE A 68 3.85 -34.96 -15.61
N ARG A 69 4.29 -36.08 -16.21
CA ARG A 69 5.01 -36.08 -17.48
C ARG A 69 4.17 -35.49 -18.61
N ALA A 70 2.90 -35.86 -18.70
CA ALA A 70 1.99 -35.35 -19.73
C ALA A 70 1.82 -33.83 -19.62
N PHE A 71 1.60 -33.31 -18.42
CA PHE A 71 1.49 -31.87 -18.16
C PHE A 71 2.78 -31.12 -18.48
N SER A 72 3.93 -31.66 -18.08
CA SER A 72 5.24 -31.09 -18.41
C SER A 72 5.45 -31.02 -19.93
N LEU A 73 5.16 -32.09 -20.67
CA LEU A 73 5.24 -32.10 -22.13
C LEU A 73 4.27 -31.10 -22.78
N ILE A 74 3.05 -30.97 -22.25
CA ILE A 74 2.09 -29.99 -22.76
C ILE A 74 2.64 -28.58 -22.68
N LEU A 75 3.21 -28.20 -21.53
CA LEU A 75 3.71 -26.85 -21.29
C LEU A 75 5.04 -26.55 -22.00
N THR A 76 5.85 -27.57 -22.27
CA THR A 76 7.22 -27.39 -22.79
C THR A 76 7.40 -27.71 -24.26
N GLN A 77 6.63 -28.65 -24.83
CA GLN A 77 6.85 -29.17 -26.19
C GLN A 77 5.61 -29.08 -27.08
N VAL A 78 4.43 -29.42 -26.55
CA VAL A 78 3.20 -29.52 -27.36
C VAL A 78 2.60 -28.15 -27.65
N THR A 79 2.69 -27.22 -26.69
CA THR A 79 2.14 -25.87 -26.82
C THR A 79 3.22 -24.81 -26.68
N LYS A 80 2.95 -23.63 -27.23
CA LYS A 80 3.79 -22.44 -27.14
C LYS A 80 3.07 -21.36 -26.31
N PRO A 81 3.83 -20.48 -25.64
CA PRO A 81 3.29 -19.26 -25.05
C PRO A 81 2.43 -18.48 -26.05
N GLN A 82 1.25 -18.07 -25.60
CA GLN A 82 0.27 -17.37 -26.43
C GLN A 82 0.14 -15.91 -25.99
N THR A 83 -0.05 -15.02 -26.96
CA THR A 83 -0.29 -13.59 -26.73
C THR A 83 -1.77 -13.23 -26.83
N THR A 84 -2.65 -14.21 -27.05
CA THR A 84 -4.10 -14.01 -27.17
C THR A 84 -4.88 -15.14 -26.52
N GLU A 85 -6.11 -14.86 -26.11
CA GLU A 85 -7.02 -15.86 -25.52
C GLU A 85 -7.56 -16.86 -26.55
N ASN A 86 -6.76 -17.87 -26.88
CA ASN A 86 -7.15 -18.96 -27.77
C ASN A 86 -7.23 -20.31 -27.03
N VAL A 87 -7.59 -21.37 -27.76
CA VAL A 87 -7.72 -22.73 -27.20
C VAL A 87 -6.40 -23.21 -26.60
N GLU A 88 -5.27 -22.87 -27.23
CA GLU A 88 -3.94 -23.24 -26.76
C GLU A 88 -3.58 -22.54 -25.44
N HIS A 89 -3.89 -21.25 -25.33
CA HIS A 89 -3.77 -20.50 -24.08
C HIS A 89 -4.62 -21.13 -22.97
N LYS A 90 -5.90 -21.43 -23.25
CA LYS A 90 -6.80 -22.08 -22.29
C LYS A 90 -6.28 -23.44 -21.83
N LEU A 91 -5.75 -24.25 -22.75
CA LEU A 91 -5.13 -25.54 -22.41
C LEU A 91 -3.95 -25.36 -21.46
N ARG A 92 -3.03 -24.44 -21.78
CA ARG A 92 -1.88 -24.12 -20.92
C ARG A 92 -2.35 -23.67 -19.53
N ASN A 93 -3.32 -22.75 -19.49
CA ASN A 93 -3.86 -22.22 -18.26
C ASN A 93 -4.46 -23.32 -17.35
N VAL A 94 -5.32 -24.19 -17.90
CA VAL A 94 -5.89 -25.32 -17.16
C VAL A 94 -4.80 -26.25 -16.60
N VAL A 95 -3.75 -26.54 -17.39
CA VAL A 95 -2.64 -27.38 -16.92
C VAL A 95 -1.89 -26.73 -15.76
N VAL A 96 -1.57 -25.43 -15.86
CA VAL A 96 -0.89 -24.71 -14.76
C VAL A 96 -1.80 -24.62 -13.52
N GLU A 97 -3.12 -24.46 -13.68
CA GLU A 97 -4.07 -24.51 -12.57
C GLU A 97 -4.10 -25.87 -11.86
N ILE A 98 -4.06 -26.97 -12.61
CA ILE A 98 -3.98 -28.32 -12.05
C ILE A 98 -2.70 -28.45 -11.21
N LEU A 99 -1.56 -28.04 -11.76
CA LEU A 99 -0.28 -28.08 -11.06
C LEU A 99 -0.27 -27.25 -9.76
N ASN A 100 -0.96 -26.10 -9.75
CA ASN A 100 -1.08 -25.25 -8.57
C ASN A 100 -1.95 -25.82 -7.45
N ARG A 101 -2.82 -26.78 -7.76
CA ARG A 101 -3.73 -27.41 -6.80
C ARG A 101 -3.20 -28.73 -6.24
N LEU A 102 -1.99 -29.15 -6.63
CA LEU A 102 -1.36 -30.38 -6.15
C LEU A 102 -1.04 -30.31 -4.65
N PRO A 103 -1.37 -31.34 -3.84
CA PRO A 103 -1.02 -31.35 -2.42
C PRO A 103 0.50 -31.39 -2.18
N HIS A 104 0.99 -30.51 -1.30
CA HIS A 104 2.40 -30.45 -0.88
C HIS A 104 2.74 -31.52 0.17
N SER A 105 2.46 -32.79 -0.13
CA SER A 105 2.80 -33.92 0.72
C SER A 105 4.16 -34.52 0.36
N GLU A 106 4.67 -35.43 1.20
CA GLU A 106 5.90 -36.19 0.96
C GLU A 106 5.87 -36.95 -0.38
N VAL A 107 4.68 -37.33 -0.86
CA VAL A 107 4.49 -38.03 -2.14
C VAL A 107 4.94 -37.19 -3.33
N LEU A 108 4.85 -35.85 -3.24
CA LEU A 108 5.24 -34.95 -4.31
C LEU A 108 6.77 -34.85 -4.45
N ARG A 109 7.55 -35.12 -3.38
CA ARG A 109 9.01 -34.90 -3.33
C ARG A 109 9.79 -35.33 -4.58
N PRO A 110 9.57 -36.52 -5.16
CA PRO A 110 10.30 -36.97 -6.34
C PRO A 110 10.10 -36.08 -7.58
N PHE A 111 9.00 -35.33 -7.64
CA PHE A 111 8.62 -34.49 -8.78
C PHE A 111 8.89 -33.00 -8.54
N VAL A 112 9.26 -32.59 -7.33
CA VAL A 112 9.36 -31.18 -6.93
C VAL A 112 10.39 -30.42 -7.77
N GLN A 113 11.56 -31.01 -8.04
CA GLN A 113 12.61 -30.34 -8.82
C GLN A 113 12.15 -30.06 -10.25
N ASP A 114 11.53 -31.05 -10.90
CA ASP A 114 10.99 -30.89 -12.25
C ASP A 114 9.80 -29.93 -12.27
N LEU A 115 8.95 -29.97 -11.25
CA LEU A 115 7.80 -29.06 -11.14
C LEU A 115 8.28 -27.62 -11.00
N LEU A 116 9.32 -27.38 -10.20
CA LEU A 116 9.92 -26.07 -10.04
C LEU A 116 10.52 -25.58 -11.36
N LYS A 117 11.25 -26.43 -12.10
CA LYS A 117 11.83 -26.08 -13.42
C LYS A 117 10.74 -25.73 -14.45
N VAL A 118 9.70 -26.54 -14.56
CA VAL A 118 8.56 -26.27 -15.45
C VAL A 118 7.88 -24.97 -15.06
N SER A 119 7.66 -24.73 -13.76
CA SER A 119 7.05 -23.49 -13.26
C SER A 119 7.91 -22.26 -13.54
N LEU A 120 9.24 -22.37 -13.40
CA LEU A 120 10.18 -21.30 -13.76
C LEU A 120 10.16 -21.01 -15.26
N GLN A 121 10.04 -22.04 -16.11
CA GLN A 121 9.90 -21.84 -17.54
C GLN A 121 8.59 -21.11 -17.88
N VAL A 122 7.48 -21.49 -17.27
CA VAL A 122 6.18 -20.80 -17.44
C VAL A 122 6.27 -19.36 -16.95
N LEU A 123 6.87 -19.11 -15.78
CA LEU A 123 7.06 -17.78 -15.23
C LEU A 123 7.88 -16.88 -16.16
N THR A 124 8.95 -17.41 -16.78
CA THR A 124 9.90 -16.61 -17.58
C THR A 124 9.49 -16.41 -19.03
N GLN A 125 8.75 -17.35 -19.62
CA GLN A 125 8.47 -17.37 -21.07
C GLN A 125 7.00 -17.19 -21.42
N ASP A 126 6.07 -17.40 -20.49
CA ASP A 126 4.64 -17.37 -20.77
C ASP A 126 4.00 -15.97 -20.57
N ASN A 127 2.70 -15.91 -20.79
CA ASN A 127 1.88 -14.74 -20.54
C ASN A 127 1.62 -14.50 -19.04
N GLU A 128 1.13 -13.30 -18.72
CA GLU A 128 0.93 -12.87 -17.35
C GLU A 128 -0.02 -13.75 -16.52
N ASP A 129 -1.08 -14.29 -17.10
CA ASP A 129 -2.07 -15.09 -16.35
C ASP A 129 -1.47 -16.42 -15.89
N ASN A 130 -0.77 -17.10 -16.79
CA ASN A 130 -0.07 -18.35 -16.46
C ASN A 130 1.10 -18.09 -15.51
N ALA A 131 1.83 -16.99 -15.70
CA ALA A 131 2.95 -16.63 -14.85
C ALA A 131 2.51 -16.29 -13.41
N LEU A 132 1.32 -15.71 -13.21
CA LEU A 132 0.76 -15.43 -11.89
C LEU A 132 0.44 -16.71 -11.11
N ILE A 133 0.02 -17.77 -11.79
CA ILE A 133 -0.16 -19.07 -11.16
C ILE A 133 1.22 -19.71 -10.91
N ALA A 134 2.12 -19.65 -11.89
CA ALA A 134 3.45 -20.24 -11.76
C ALA A 134 4.28 -19.65 -10.60
N VAL A 135 4.21 -18.33 -10.35
CA VAL A 135 4.92 -17.72 -9.21
C VAL A 135 4.38 -18.20 -7.85
N ARG A 136 3.08 -18.53 -7.76
CA ARG A 136 2.49 -19.14 -6.55
C ARG A 136 2.99 -20.55 -6.32
N ILE A 137 3.03 -21.36 -7.38
CA ILE A 137 3.63 -22.71 -7.35
C ILE A 137 5.08 -22.61 -6.85
N ILE A 138 5.88 -21.73 -7.46
CA ILE A 138 7.29 -21.53 -7.07
C ILE A 138 7.38 -21.15 -5.58
N PHE A 139 6.58 -20.19 -5.12
CA PHE A 139 6.56 -19.76 -3.73
C PHE A 139 6.25 -20.92 -2.77
N ASP A 140 5.20 -21.70 -3.06
CA ASP A 140 4.78 -22.81 -2.21
C ASP A 140 5.78 -23.97 -2.19
N LEU A 141 6.42 -24.27 -3.33
CA LEU A 141 7.46 -25.30 -3.38
C LEU A 141 8.69 -24.88 -2.56
N LEU A 142 9.16 -23.64 -2.74
CA LEU A 142 10.28 -23.07 -1.98
C LEU A 142 9.95 -22.90 -0.49
N ARG A 143 8.67 -22.84 -0.14
CA ARG A 143 8.19 -22.84 1.25
C ARG A 143 8.23 -24.21 1.90
N ASN A 144 7.71 -25.24 1.22
CA ASN A 144 7.42 -26.53 1.82
C ASN A 144 8.55 -27.56 1.68
N PHE A 145 9.40 -27.47 0.66
CA PHE A 145 10.38 -28.52 0.32
C PHE A 145 11.85 -28.11 0.54
N ARG A 146 12.13 -27.47 1.67
CA ARG A 146 13.52 -27.11 2.04
C ARG A 146 14.30 -28.27 2.65
N PRO A 147 15.63 -28.30 2.51
CA PRO A 147 16.49 -27.35 1.77
C PRO A 147 16.73 -27.72 0.29
N THR A 148 16.12 -28.80 -0.20
CA THR A 148 16.43 -29.46 -1.49
C THR A 148 16.43 -28.55 -2.71
N LEU A 149 15.72 -27.41 -2.67
CA LEU A 149 15.54 -26.50 -3.80
C LEU A 149 16.44 -25.26 -3.78
N GLU A 150 17.38 -25.14 -2.83
CA GLU A 150 18.25 -23.95 -2.72
C GLU A 150 19.01 -23.64 -4.02
N ALA A 151 19.49 -24.67 -4.72
CA ALA A 151 20.21 -24.52 -5.99
C ALA A 151 19.35 -23.93 -7.13
N GLU A 152 18.03 -24.07 -7.04
CA GLU A 152 17.07 -23.63 -8.05
C GLU A 152 16.49 -22.25 -7.72
N VAL A 153 16.96 -21.58 -6.66
CA VAL A 153 16.51 -20.24 -6.26
C VAL A 153 17.13 -19.14 -7.14
N GLN A 154 18.39 -19.30 -7.55
CA GLN A 154 19.10 -18.27 -8.33
C GLN A 154 18.40 -17.93 -9.66
N PRO A 155 17.93 -18.90 -10.47
CA PRO A 155 17.18 -18.59 -11.69
C PRO A 155 15.94 -17.71 -11.47
N PHE A 156 15.26 -17.86 -10.32
CA PHE A 156 14.16 -16.97 -9.96
C PHE A 156 14.65 -15.54 -9.69
N LEU A 157 15.74 -15.37 -8.93
CA LEU A 157 16.31 -14.06 -8.64
C LEU A 157 16.83 -13.37 -9.91
N ASP A 158 17.41 -14.11 -10.85
CA ASP A 158 17.86 -13.60 -12.14
C ASP A 158 16.68 -13.10 -12.99
N PHE A 159 15.55 -13.84 -12.97
CA PHE A 159 14.30 -13.38 -13.58
C PHE A 159 13.79 -12.09 -12.92
N VAL A 160 13.82 -12.01 -11.59
CA VAL A 160 13.41 -10.78 -10.87
C VAL A 160 14.30 -9.59 -11.27
N CYS A 161 15.62 -9.77 -11.36
CA CYS A 161 16.51 -8.73 -11.88
C CYS A 161 16.11 -8.32 -13.30
N THR A 162 15.77 -9.28 -14.16
CA THR A 162 15.34 -9.02 -15.54
C THR A 162 14.06 -8.17 -15.62
N ILE A 163 13.02 -8.50 -14.85
CA ILE A 163 11.77 -7.74 -14.88
C ILE A 163 11.95 -6.32 -14.32
N TYR A 164 12.78 -6.13 -13.29
CA TYR A 164 13.06 -4.80 -12.74
C TYR A 164 13.93 -3.96 -13.68
N ASN A 165 14.90 -4.57 -14.36
CA ASN A 165 15.68 -3.89 -15.40
C ASN A 165 14.80 -3.43 -16.58
N ASN A 166 13.82 -4.24 -16.96
CA ASN A 166 12.88 -3.92 -18.04
C ASN A 166 11.77 -2.96 -17.60
N PHE A 167 11.56 -2.77 -16.29
CA PHE A 167 10.40 -2.07 -15.76
C PHE A 167 10.29 -0.62 -16.23
N PRO A 168 11.31 0.26 -16.06
CA PRO A 168 11.21 1.66 -16.49
C PRO A 168 11.16 1.80 -18.02
N SER A 169 12.01 1.07 -18.72
CA SER A 169 12.29 1.29 -20.15
C SER A 169 11.28 0.61 -21.07
N THR A 170 10.81 -0.57 -20.69
CA THR A 170 10.03 -1.45 -21.57
C THR A 170 8.59 -1.53 -21.09
N THR A 171 8.38 -1.88 -19.82
CA THR A 171 7.03 -2.11 -19.30
C THR A 171 6.24 -0.81 -19.22
N VAL A 172 6.75 0.21 -18.54
CA VAL A 172 6.06 1.50 -18.39
C VAL A 172 5.91 2.20 -19.75
N SER A 173 6.96 2.23 -20.58
CA SER A 173 6.91 2.85 -21.91
C SER A 173 5.91 2.20 -22.85
N HIS A 174 5.74 0.87 -22.79
CA HIS A 174 4.79 0.14 -23.63
C HIS A 174 3.34 0.61 -23.39
N PHE A 175 2.97 0.81 -22.12
CA PHE A 175 1.61 1.22 -21.77
C PHE A 175 1.36 2.72 -21.86
N PHE A 176 2.36 3.56 -21.58
CA PHE A 176 2.16 5.00 -21.38
C PHE A 176 2.88 5.92 -22.38
N SER A 177 3.87 5.42 -23.12
CA SER A 177 4.63 6.24 -24.09
C SER A 177 4.22 5.99 -25.55
N ASN A 178 3.44 4.93 -25.83
CA ASN A 178 3.07 4.56 -27.19
C ASN A 178 1.56 4.78 -27.43
N PRO A 179 1.13 5.97 -27.91
CA PRO A 179 -0.29 6.25 -28.14
C PRO A 179 -0.94 5.37 -29.22
N SER A 180 -0.15 4.62 -29.99
CA SER A 180 -0.61 3.74 -31.07
C SER A 180 -0.78 2.26 -30.67
N ALA A 181 -0.26 1.82 -29.52
CA ALA A 181 -0.30 0.40 -29.14
C ALA A 181 -1.65 -0.03 -28.53
N VAL A 182 -2.49 0.91 -28.10
CA VAL A 182 -3.81 0.64 -27.49
C VAL A 182 -4.96 1.31 -28.27
N GLY A 183 -4.67 1.98 -29.39
CA GLY A 183 -5.65 2.79 -30.14
C GLY A 183 -5.63 2.63 -31.67
N GLY A 184 -4.90 1.67 -32.22
CA GLY A 184 -4.63 1.63 -33.66
C GLY A 184 -5.29 0.51 -34.45
N VAL A 185 -6.63 0.49 -34.60
CA VAL A 185 -7.27 -0.03 -35.84
C VAL A 185 -8.59 0.71 -36.10
N ALA A 186 -8.50 1.97 -36.53
CA ALA A 186 -9.54 2.60 -37.31
C ALA A 186 -8.86 3.25 -38.52
N GLY A 187 -8.69 2.49 -39.61
CA GLY A 187 -8.21 3.07 -40.88
C GLY A 187 -7.63 2.07 -41.89
N SER A 188 -8.39 1.83 -42.95
CA SER A 188 -8.07 1.17 -44.24
C SER A 188 -7.90 -0.36 -44.19
N SER A 189 -8.64 -1.15 -44.95
CA SER A 189 -8.73 -1.13 -46.43
C SER A 189 -10.13 -1.50 -46.95
N GLY A 190 -10.44 -1.07 -48.17
CA GLY A 190 -11.80 -0.87 -48.66
C GLY A 190 -12.58 -2.10 -49.13
N MET A 191 -13.90 -1.96 -49.18
CA MET A 191 -14.69 -2.15 -50.41
C MET A 191 -16.04 -1.43 -50.27
N THR A 192 -16.40 -0.64 -51.28
CA THR A 192 -17.70 0.04 -51.51
C THR A 192 -18.85 -0.96 -51.69
N PRO A 193 -20.14 -0.62 -51.41
CA PRO A 193 -20.94 0.15 -52.38
C PRO A 193 -21.94 1.19 -51.80
N VAL A 194 -22.03 2.30 -52.52
CA VAL A 194 -23.23 3.03 -53.00
C VAL A 194 -24.50 3.08 -52.13
N GLY A 195 -24.97 4.30 -51.84
CA GLY A 195 -26.41 4.57 -51.70
C GLY A 195 -26.87 5.74 -50.83
N GLY A 196 -26.70 6.99 -51.30
CA GLY A 196 -27.72 8.06 -51.21
C GLY A 196 -28.08 8.74 -49.87
N GLY A 197 -27.89 10.07 -49.83
CA GLY A 197 -28.91 10.99 -49.28
C GLY A 197 -28.59 11.76 -47.98
N VAL A 198 -28.09 13.00 -48.14
CA VAL A 198 -28.53 14.28 -47.51
C VAL A 198 -29.34 14.19 -46.19
N GLY A 199 -29.07 14.90 -45.09
CA GLY A 199 -28.15 15.99 -44.76
C GLY A 199 -28.47 16.54 -43.34
N ILE A 200 -27.60 17.45 -42.86
CA ILE A 200 -27.87 18.58 -41.93
C ILE A 200 -28.59 18.21 -40.61
N GLY A 201 -27.98 18.22 -39.42
CA GLY A 201 -27.15 19.27 -38.86
C GLY A 201 -27.93 20.05 -37.80
N GLY A 202 -27.53 19.93 -36.53
CA GLY A 202 -27.78 20.97 -35.52
C GLY A 202 -28.58 20.56 -34.28
N SER A 203 -27.85 20.52 -33.16
CA SER A 203 -28.01 21.50 -32.07
C SER A 203 -28.46 20.96 -30.69
N SER A 204 -27.68 21.39 -29.68
CA SER A 204 -28.10 21.78 -28.31
C SER A 204 -28.56 20.66 -27.34
N ILE A 205 -28.46 20.69 -26.00
CA ILE A 205 -27.97 21.60 -24.95
C ILE A 205 -28.21 20.85 -23.60
N LEU A 206 -27.33 21.07 -22.61
CA LEU A 206 -27.49 21.05 -21.13
C LEU A 206 -28.16 19.91 -20.32
N GLY A 207 -27.59 19.71 -19.13
CA GLY A 207 -28.26 19.32 -17.87
C GLY A 207 -28.26 17.81 -17.60
N GLY A 208 -27.82 17.27 -16.47
CA GLY A 208 -27.79 17.80 -15.11
C GLY A 208 -28.73 16.96 -14.23
N GLY A 209 -28.19 16.29 -13.21
CA GLY A 209 -28.95 15.89 -12.02
C GLY A 209 -29.58 14.50 -12.00
N ASP A 210 -28.92 13.64 -11.21
CA ASP A 210 -29.49 12.98 -10.03
C ASP A 210 -30.13 11.57 -10.10
N ASP A 211 -29.69 10.82 -9.09
CA ASP A 211 -30.36 9.80 -8.30
C ASP A 211 -30.67 8.38 -8.85
N GLY A 212 -30.56 7.40 -7.94
CA GLY A 212 -31.20 6.11 -8.09
C GLY A 212 -30.37 4.86 -7.80
N SER A 213 -29.67 4.81 -6.65
CA SER A 213 -29.27 3.50 -6.10
C SER A 213 -30.48 2.80 -5.50
N VAL A 214 -30.97 1.75 -6.15
CA VAL A 214 -31.95 0.81 -5.59
C VAL A 214 -31.36 -0.60 -5.70
N GLY A 215 -31.17 -1.25 -4.56
CA GLY A 215 -30.64 -2.61 -4.49
C GLY A 215 -31.68 -3.66 -4.86
N LEU A 216 -31.21 -4.82 -5.32
CA LEU A 216 -31.98 -6.06 -5.35
C LEU A 216 -31.02 -7.25 -5.15
N ASP A 217 -31.26 -7.98 -4.05
CA ASP A 217 -30.78 -9.34 -3.80
C ASP A 217 -31.43 -10.33 -4.79
N GLY A 218 -30.63 -11.25 -5.34
CA GLY A 218 -31.07 -12.38 -6.14
C GLY A 218 -29.88 -13.26 -6.57
N PRO A 219 -29.92 -14.60 -6.38
CA PRO A 219 -28.76 -15.47 -6.59
C PRO A 219 -28.66 -15.88 -8.06
N GLY A 220 -27.63 -15.41 -8.76
CA GLY A 220 -27.38 -15.76 -10.16
C GLY A 220 -26.79 -14.62 -10.98
N GLY A 221 -25.64 -14.09 -10.55
CA GLY A 221 -24.90 -13.07 -11.30
C GLY A 221 -23.80 -13.71 -12.14
N SER A 222 -24.11 -14.06 -13.39
CA SER A 222 -23.10 -14.35 -14.41
C SER A 222 -22.24 -13.10 -14.62
N ILE A 223 -20.94 -13.24 -14.33
CA ILE A 223 -19.93 -12.21 -14.54
C ILE A 223 -19.82 -11.95 -16.05
N MET A 224 -20.29 -10.78 -16.49
CA MET A 224 -19.97 -10.23 -17.81
C MET A 224 -18.47 -9.92 -17.85
N PRO A 225 -17.69 -10.47 -18.80
CA PRO A 225 -16.31 -10.08 -18.96
C PRO A 225 -16.26 -8.73 -19.67
N TYR A 226 -15.63 -7.76 -19.01
CA TYR A 226 -15.09 -6.58 -19.67
C TYR A 226 -14.22 -7.03 -20.84
N ILE A 227 -14.62 -6.69 -22.07
CA ILE A 227 -13.82 -6.90 -23.27
C ILE A 227 -12.70 -5.86 -23.23
N GLY A 228 -11.65 -6.15 -22.46
CA GLY A 228 -10.30 -5.71 -22.82
C GLY A 228 -9.92 -6.48 -24.08
N SER A 229 -9.31 -5.81 -25.06
CA SER A 229 -8.68 -6.44 -26.21
C SER A 229 -7.96 -7.72 -25.76
N GLY A 230 -8.35 -8.89 -26.27
CA GLY A 230 -7.88 -10.22 -25.83
C GLY A 230 -6.40 -10.51 -26.14
N GLN A 231 -5.53 -9.53 -25.87
CA GLN A 231 -4.10 -9.52 -26.02
C GLN A 231 -3.46 -9.61 -24.62
N LEU A 232 -2.75 -10.70 -24.40
CA LEU A 232 -2.12 -11.04 -23.14
C LEU A 232 -0.69 -10.51 -23.11
N ASN A 233 -0.30 -9.87 -22.01
CA ASN A 233 1.05 -9.37 -21.87
C ASN A 233 2.03 -10.50 -21.54
N PRO A 234 3.26 -10.47 -22.09
CA PRO A 234 4.34 -11.34 -21.62
C PRO A 234 4.60 -11.11 -20.13
N SER A 235 4.95 -12.16 -19.40
CA SER A 235 5.27 -12.08 -17.96
C SER A 235 6.38 -11.06 -17.65
N THR A 236 7.36 -10.95 -18.54
CA THR A 236 8.47 -9.99 -18.47
C THR A 236 8.04 -8.51 -18.56
N ARG A 237 6.79 -8.24 -18.95
CA ARG A 237 6.19 -6.91 -19.10
C ARG A 237 4.89 -6.75 -18.30
N SER A 238 4.68 -7.54 -17.24
CA SER A 238 3.47 -7.46 -16.41
C SER A 238 3.71 -6.74 -15.08
N PHE A 239 2.89 -5.71 -14.81
CA PHE A 239 2.87 -5.05 -13.51
C PHE A 239 2.47 -6.01 -12.38
N LYS A 240 1.62 -6.99 -12.66
CA LYS A 240 1.14 -7.97 -11.67
C LYS A 240 2.27 -8.89 -11.21
N ILE A 241 3.14 -9.33 -12.11
CA ILE A 241 4.32 -10.13 -11.74
C ILE A 241 5.30 -9.34 -10.88
N VAL A 242 5.52 -8.06 -11.20
CA VAL A 242 6.34 -7.16 -10.38
C VAL A 242 5.69 -6.92 -9.00
N THR A 243 4.36 -6.94 -8.92
CA THR A 243 3.60 -6.80 -7.65
C THR A 243 3.83 -8.00 -6.73
N GLU A 244 3.86 -9.23 -7.24
CA GLU A 244 4.05 -10.45 -6.44
C GLU A 244 5.52 -10.74 -6.08
N SER A 245 6.46 -10.32 -6.94
CA SER A 245 7.89 -10.64 -6.80
C SER A 245 8.55 -10.20 -5.48
N PRO A 246 8.31 -8.99 -4.93
CA PRO A 246 8.91 -8.54 -3.67
C PRO A 246 8.66 -9.47 -2.48
N LEU A 247 7.44 -10.02 -2.38
CA LEU A 247 7.07 -10.91 -1.29
C LEU A 247 7.87 -12.22 -1.35
N VAL A 248 8.01 -12.78 -2.55
CA VAL A 248 8.81 -13.98 -2.79
C VAL A 248 10.28 -13.72 -2.51
N VAL A 249 10.85 -12.61 -2.98
CA VAL A 249 12.25 -12.24 -2.69
C VAL A 249 12.48 -12.06 -1.19
N MET A 250 11.60 -11.32 -0.51
CA MET A 250 11.68 -11.13 0.94
C MET A 250 11.73 -12.47 1.67
N PHE A 251 10.84 -13.38 1.29
CA PHE A 251 10.81 -14.72 1.82
C PHE A 251 12.11 -15.48 1.53
N LEU A 252 12.61 -15.47 0.30
CA LEU A 252 13.87 -16.14 -0.06
C LEU A 252 15.09 -15.60 0.68
N PHE A 253 15.13 -14.31 0.95
CA PHE A 253 16.21 -13.67 1.73
C PHE A 253 16.14 -14.01 3.21
N GLN A 254 14.94 -14.17 3.78
CA GLN A 254 14.77 -14.78 5.11
C GLN A 254 15.21 -16.25 5.10
N LEU A 255 15.05 -16.90 3.95
CA LEU A 255 15.37 -18.28 3.61
C LEU A 255 16.83 -18.64 3.73
N TYR A 256 17.53 -17.94 2.85
CA TYR A 256 18.85 -18.25 2.39
C TYR A 256 19.65 -16.96 2.53
N ALA A 257 20.02 -16.63 3.78
CA ALA A 257 20.69 -15.38 4.12
C ALA A 257 21.97 -15.13 3.29
N LYS A 258 22.63 -16.20 2.81
CA LYS A 258 23.80 -16.13 1.92
C LYS A 258 23.48 -15.44 0.58
N LEU A 259 22.26 -15.60 0.04
CA LEU A 259 21.85 -15.01 -1.23
C LEU A 259 21.70 -13.49 -1.15
N VAL A 260 21.49 -12.94 0.05
CA VAL A 260 21.32 -11.50 0.26
C VAL A 260 22.57 -10.76 -0.19
N GLN A 261 23.74 -11.16 0.31
CA GLN A 261 25.00 -10.47 0.02
C GLN A 261 25.38 -10.55 -1.47
N THR A 262 25.03 -11.66 -2.14
CA THR A 262 25.35 -11.87 -3.56
C THR A 262 24.41 -11.10 -4.49
N ASN A 263 23.11 -11.05 -4.18
CA ASN A 263 22.09 -10.55 -5.12
C ASN A 263 21.62 -9.11 -4.83
N LEU A 264 21.63 -8.70 -3.56
CA LEU A 264 21.12 -7.39 -3.16
C LEU A 264 21.84 -6.20 -3.83
N PRO A 265 23.18 -6.20 -4.04
CA PRO A 265 23.86 -5.10 -4.72
C PRO A 265 23.37 -4.83 -6.15
N PHE A 266 22.86 -5.85 -6.84
CA PHE A 266 22.32 -5.72 -8.19
C PHE A 266 20.82 -5.43 -8.18
N LEU A 267 20.07 -6.07 -7.28
CA LEU A 267 18.62 -5.95 -7.23
C LEU A 267 18.14 -4.62 -6.64
N LEU A 268 18.81 -4.13 -5.59
CA LEU A 268 18.39 -2.94 -4.86
C LEU A 268 18.34 -1.68 -5.75
N PRO A 269 19.39 -1.35 -6.54
CA PRO A 269 19.33 -0.18 -7.43
C PRO A 269 18.20 -0.26 -8.46
N LEU A 270 17.92 -1.47 -8.99
CA LEU A 270 16.83 -1.69 -9.96
C LEU A 270 15.46 -1.46 -9.35
N MET A 271 15.25 -1.93 -8.11
CA MET A 271 14.01 -1.69 -7.35
C MET A 271 13.83 -0.21 -7.00
N VAL A 272 14.90 0.48 -6.59
CA VAL A 272 14.87 1.93 -6.33
C VAL A 272 14.57 2.72 -7.59
N ALA A 273 15.15 2.35 -8.73
CA ALA A 273 14.83 2.94 -10.02
C ALA A 273 13.35 2.72 -10.39
N ALA A 274 12.82 1.51 -10.16
CA ALA A 274 11.43 1.17 -10.45
C ALA A 274 10.41 1.98 -9.65
N ILE A 275 10.63 2.18 -8.34
CA ILE A 275 9.73 3.02 -7.53
C ILE A 275 9.81 4.51 -7.90
N SER A 276 10.94 4.93 -8.48
CA SER A 276 11.19 6.32 -8.89
C SER A 276 10.57 6.66 -10.25
N VAL A 277 10.03 5.68 -11.00
CA VAL A 277 9.48 5.93 -12.33
C VAL A 277 8.24 6.83 -12.24
N PRO A 278 8.25 8.03 -12.85
CA PRO A 278 7.09 8.88 -12.88
C PRO A 278 6.04 8.28 -13.82
N GLY A 279 4.80 8.16 -13.34
CA GLY A 279 3.67 7.82 -14.20
C GLY A 279 3.18 9.03 -15.01
N PRO A 280 2.28 8.84 -15.99
CA PRO A 280 1.70 9.95 -16.76
C PRO A 280 0.91 10.91 -15.85
N LYS A 281 1.12 12.22 -16.05
CA LYS A 281 0.43 13.28 -15.27
C LYS A 281 -1.08 13.33 -15.50
N LYS A 282 -1.52 12.92 -16.70
CA LYS A 282 -2.93 12.79 -17.06
C LYS A 282 -3.14 11.37 -17.58
N VAL A 283 -3.93 10.59 -16.85
CA VAL A 283 -4.21 9.19 -17.20
C VAL A 283 -5.50 9.14 -18.02
N PRO A 284 -5.46 8.68 -19.28
CA PRO A 284 -6.66 8.42 -20.06
C PRO A 284 -7.60 7.42 -19.34
N PRO A 285 -8.93 7.52 -19.49
CA PRO A 285 -9.87 6.64 -18.79
C PRO A 285 -9.61 5.14 -19.03
N HIS A 286 -9.20 4.77 -20.24
CA HIS A 286 -8.90 3.38 -20.62
C HIS A 286 -7.58 2.84 -20.04
N LEU A 287 -6.67 3.70 -19.58
CA LEU A 287 -5.40 3.31 -18.95
C LEU A 287 -5.43 3.40 -17.42
N LYS A 288 -6.60 3.68 -16.83
CA LYS A 288 -6.73 3.81 -15.38
C LYS A 288 -6.34 2.52 -14.65
N ASN A 289 -6.73 1.37 -15.16
CA ASN A 289 -6.42 0.08 -14.54
C ASN A 289 -4.91 -0.18 -14.55
N GLN A 290 -4.25 0.02 -15.70
CA GLN A 290 -2.81 -0.15 -15.86
C GLN A 290 -2.03 0.84 -14.98
N PHE A 291 -2.56 2.06 -14.80
CA PHE A 291 -1.96 3.03 -13.87
C PHE A 291 -2.09 2.59 -12.41
N VAL A 292 -3.23 2.03 -12.02
CA VAL A 292 -3.42 1.45 -10.67
C VAL A 292 -2.48 0.25 -10.48
N GLU A 293 -2.31 -0.60 -11.49
CA GLU A 293 -1.37 -1.73 -11.45
C GLU A 293 0.09 -1.28 -11.35
N LEU A 294 0.50 -0.25 -12.11
CA LEU A 294 1.82 0.40 -11.97
C LEU A 294 2.04 0.87 -10.53
N LYS A 295 1.07 1.59 -9.96
CA LYS A 295 1.17 2.11 -8.59
C LYS A 295 1.20 0.99 -7.56
N SER A 296 0.42 -0.07 -7.76
CA SER A 296 0.44 -1.27 -6.92
C SER A 296 1.82 -1.94 -6.94
N ALA A 297 2.41 -2.12 -8.13
CA ALA A 297 3.75 -2.68 -8.28
C ALA A 297 4.80 -1.85 -7.53
N GLN A 298 4.81 -0.52 -7.74
CA GLN A 298 5.72 0.40 -7.06
C GLN A 298 5.58 0.33 -5.53
N VAL A 299 4.34 0.25 -5.02
CA VAL A 299 4.08 0.20 -3.57
C VAL A 299 4.46 -1.16 -2.95
N LYS A 300 4.29 -2.28 -3.67
CA LYS A 300 4.80 -3.58 -3.22
C LYS A 300 6.32 -3.63 -3.21
N THR A 301 6.98 -3.10 -4.23
CA THR A 301 8.44 -2.95 -4.24
C THR A 301 8.90 -2.09 -3.07
N LEU A 302 8.25 -0.96 -2.84
CA LEU A 302 8.53 -0.08 -1.71
C LEU A 302 8.35 -0.79 -0.36
N SER A 303 7.31 -1.62 -0.21
CA SER A 303 7.10 -2.40 1.02
C SER A 303 8.31 -3.29 1.34
N PHE A 304 8.87 -3.95 0.33
CA PHE A 304 10.11 -4.72 0.49
C PHE A 304 11.32 -3.83 0.80
N LEU A 305 11.46 -2.69 0.13
CA LEU A 305 12.53 -1.74 0.43
C LEU A 305 12.45 -1.25 1.89
N THR A 306 11.26 -1.01 2.42
CA THR A 306 11.08 -0.64 3.84
C THR A 306 11.43 -1.77 4.81
N TYR A 307 11.23 -3.04 4.41
CA TYR A 307 11.75 -4.18 5.17
C TYR A 307 13.28 -4.18 5.22
N LEU A 308 13.93 -3.88 4.09
CA LEU A 308 15.40 -3.81 4.01
C LEU A 308 16.00 -2.67 4.85
N LEU A 309 15.27 -1.58 5.09
CA LEU A 309 15.71 -0.51 6.02
C LEU A 309 16.05 -1.06 7.41
N LYS A 310 15.33 -2.10 7.86
CA LYS A 310 15.57 -2.73 9.16
C LYS A 310 16.56 -3.89 9.09
N SER A 311 16.49 -4.69 8.04
CA SER A 311 17.30 -5.92 7.93
C SER A 311 18.73 -5.69 7.42
N CYS A 312 18.93 -4.72 6.51
CA CYS A 312 20.19 -4.46 5.82
C CYS A 312 20.42 -2.95 5.57
N PRO A 313 20.49 -2.12 6.64
CA PRO A 313 20.50 -0.67 6.51
C PRO A 313 21.68 -0.11 5.71
N ASP A 314 22.85 -0.74 5.79
CA ASP A 314 24.08 -0.28 5.11
C ASP A 314 23.93 -0.24 3.59
N TYR A 315 23.18 -1.17 3.01
CA TYR A 315 22.92 -1.22 1.58
C TYR A 315 21.92 -0.15 1.11
N VAL A 316 20.95 0.22 1.95
CA VAL A 316 19.88 1.16 1.58
C VAL A 316 20.30 2.62 1.77
N LYS A 317 21.25 2.88 2.68
CA LYS A 317 21.74 4.22 2.99
C LYS A 317 22.13 5.08 1.79
N PRO A 318 22.83 4.58 0.75
CA PRO A 318 23.13 5.36 -0.45
C PRO A 318 21.89 5.80 -1.25
N HIS A 319 20.74 5.18 -1.00
CA HIS A 319 19.49 5.42 -1.72
C HIS A 319 18.41 6.09 -0.86
N GLU A 320 18.74 6.55 0.35
CA GLU A 320 17.81 7.14 1.33
C GLU A 320 16.92 8.23 0.71
N GLU A 321 17.52 9.22 0.04
CA GLU A 321 16.80 10.36 -0.53
C GLU A 321 15.83 9.91 -1.63
N ASN A 322 16.26 8.99 -2.50
CA ASN A 322 15.42 8.49 -3.59
C ASN A 322 14.22 7.71 -3.06
N VAL A 323 14.41 6.89 -2.02
CA VAL A 323 13.32 6.15 -1.37
C VAL A 323 12.33 7.11 -0.72
N CYS A 324 12.82 8.10 0.06
CA CYS A 324 11.98 9.10 0.70
C CYS A 324 11.17 9.91 -0.32
N LYS A 325 11.84 10.41 -1.36
CA LYS A 325 11.21 11.15 -2.46
C LYS A 325 10.15 10.31 -3.17
N SER A 326 10.45 9.05 -3.48
CA SER A 326 9.51 8.15 -4.15
C SER A 326 8.26 7.91 -3.30
N ILE A 327 8.37 7.75 -1.98
CA ILE A 327 7.21 7.62 -1.08
C ILE A 327 6.28 8.82 -1.21
N VAL A 328 6.84 10.03 -1.18
CA VAL A 328 6.07 11.29 -1.27
C VAL A 328 5.45 11.45 -2.66
N ASP A 329 6.23 11.24 -3.72
CA ASP A 329 5.73 11.32 -5.11
C ASP A 329 4.61 10.30 -5.36
N LEU A 330 4.72 9.10 -4.80
CA LEU A 330 3.67 8.07 -4.87
C LEU A 330 2.42 8.44 -4.06
N LEU A 331 2.56 9.08 -2.90
CA LEU A 331 1.42 9.61 -2.13
C LEU A 331 0.67 10.70 -2.91
N VAL A 332 1.40 11.64 -3.51
CA VAL A 332 0.84 12.73 -4.32
C VAL A 332 0.13 12.20 -5.57
N THR A 333 0.71 11.19 -6.23
CA THR A 333 0.16 10.59 -7.45
C THR A 333 -0.72 9.36 -7.20
N CYS A 334 -1.07 9.08 -5.95
CA CYS A 334 -1.83 7.90 -5.57
C CYS A 334 -3.25 7.95 -6.16
N PRO A 335 -3.69 6.94 -6.92
CA PRO A 335 -5.08 6.84 -7.33
C PRO A 335 -6.01 6.69 -6.13
N ASP A 336 -7.32 6.81 -6.33
CA ASP A 336 -8.33 6.59 -5.27
C ASP A 336 -8.48 5.09 -4.92
N SER A 337 -7.38 4.49 -4.45
CA SER A 337 -7.28 3.10 -3.98
C SER A 337 -6.91 3.10 -2.50
N VAL A 338 -7.82 2.58 -1.67
CA VAL A 338 -7.63 2.47 -0.21
C VAL A 338 -6.42 1.59 0.13
N SER A 339 -6.25 0.48 -0.58
CA SER A 339 -5.16 -0.47 -0.32
C SER A 339 -3.80 0.16 -0.59
N ILE A 340 -3.61 0.78 -1.75
CA ILE A 340 -2.36 1.43 -2.14
C ILE A 340 -2.00 2.54 -1.14
N ARG A 341 -2.97 3.40 -0.78
CA ARG A 341 -2.71 4.50 0.16
C ARG A 341 -2.34 4.01 1.56
N LYS A 342 -3.02 2.98 2.08
CA LYS A 342 -2.67 2.39 3.38
C LYS A 342 -1.25 1.84 3.39
N GLU A 343 -0.84 1.13 2.35
CA GLU A 343 0.52 0.60 2.25
C GLU A 343 1.58 1.71 2.16
N LEU A 344 1.30 2.79 1.42
CA LEU A 344 2.17 3.98 1.38
C LEU A 344 2.32 4.64 2.76
N LEU A 345 1.22 4.79 3.50
CA LEU A 345 1.25 5.34 4.85
C LEU A 345 2.05 4.44 5.81
N ILE A 346 1.92 3.11 5.68
CA ILE A 346 2.73 2.15 6.45
C ILE A 346 4.22 2.26 6.07
N ALA A 347 4.54 2.38 4.77
CA ALA A 347 5.91 2.57 4.33
C ALA A 347 6.53 3.86 4.88
N LEU A 348 5.77 4.97 4.85
CA LEU A 348 6.18 6.23 5.45
C LEU A 348 6.43 6.09 6.96
N LYS A 349 5.58 5.33 7.67
CA LYS A 349 5.78 5.01 9.09
C LYS A 349 7.11 4.31 9.35
N HIS A 350 7.45 3.31 8.53
CA HIS A 350 8.69 2.57 8.68
C HIS A 350 9.92 3.47 8.48
N VAL A 351 9.89 4.36 7.49
CA VAL A 351 10.98 5.34 7.29
C VAL A 351 11.12 6.27 8.49
N LEU A 352 10.00 6.80 9.02
CA LEU A 352 10.03 7.67 10.20
C LEU A 352 10.60 6.98 11.45
N GLY A 353 10.31 5.69 11.62
CA GLY A 353 10.85 4.87 12.70
C GLY A 353 12.30 4.43 12.53
N SER A 354 12.97 4.86 11.46
CA SER A 354 14.35 4.47 11.13
C SER A 354 15.31 5.67 11.15
N ASP A 355 16.60 5.42 10.95
CA ASP A 355 17.61 6.46 10.83
C ASP A 355 17.51 7.25 9.51
N PHE A 356 16.73 6.75 8.54
CA PHE A 356 16.51 7.33 7.21
C PHE A 356 15.46 8.45 7.17
N LYS A 357 14.94 8.86 8.34
CA LYS A 357 13.93 9.92 8.43
C LYS A 357 14.43 11.30 7.97
N ARG A 358 15.75 11.50 7.92
CA ARG A 358 16.35 12.78 7.49
C ARG A 358 16.05 13.06 6.02
N GLY A 359 16.00 12.03 5.17
CA GLY A 359 15.57 12.17 3.77
C GLY A 359 14.14 12.72 3.58
N LEU A 360 13.29 12.71 4.62
CA LEU A 360 11.93 13.29 4.55
C LEU A 360 11.89 14.79 4.85
N PHE A 361 12.94 15.37 5.43
CA PHE A 361 12.89 16.75 5.94
C PHE A 361 12.69 17.78 4.81
N PRO A 362 13.35 17.67 3.64
CA PRO A 362 13.10 18.57 2.51
C PRO A 362 11.68 18.45 1.91
N LEU A 363 10.95 17.39 2.24
CA LEU A 363 9.62 17.06 1.70
C LEU A 363 8.49 17.38 2.68
N ILE A 364 8.82 17.98 3.83
CA ILE A 364 7.87 18.19 4.93
C ILE A 364 6.67 19.04 4.53
N ASP A 365 6.88 20.09 3.74
CA ASP A 365 5.80 21.00 3.36
C ASP A 365 4.72 20.30 2.52
N ILE A 366 5.12 19.31 1.72
CA ILE A 366 4.20 18.44 0.95
C ILE A 366 3.49 17.47 1.90
N LEU A 367 4.21 16.86 2.84
CA LEU A 367 3.65 15.91 3.81
C LEU A 367 2.69 16.57 4.82
N LEU A 368 2.83 17.87 5.07
CA LEU A 368 1.92 18.65 5.91
C LEU A 368 0.57 18.94 5.24
N GLU A 369 0.42 18.62 3.95
CA GLU A 369 -0.86 18.74 3.27
C GLU A 369 -1.76 17.55 3.60
N GLU A 370 -2.85 17.81 4.34
CA GLU A 370 -3.85 16.79 4.71
C GLU A 370 -4.33 15.98 3.49
N ARG A 371 -4.50 16.65 2.34
CA ARG A 371 -4.92 16.03 1.09
C ARG A 371 -3.88 15.04 0.54
N VAL A 372 -2.60 15.17 0.83
CA VAL A 372 -1.60 14.21 0.34
C VAL A 372 -1.69 12.90 1.13
N LEU A 373 -1.88 12.97 2.45
CA LEU A 373 -1.93 11.79 3.32
C LEU A 373 -3.29 11.09 3.32
N VAL A 374 -4.38 11.85 3.28
CA VAL A 374 -5.76 11.33 3.34
C VAL A 374 -6.31 11.05 1.94
N GLY A 375 -5.96 11.94 1.00
CA GLY A 375 -6.43 12.05 -0.39
C GLY A 375 -7.93 12.21 -0.61
N THR A 376 -8.31 12.12 -1.88
CA THR A 376 -9.50 12.79 -2.42
C THR A 376 -10.77 11.96 -2.45
N GLY A 377 -10.67 10.65 -2.72
CA GLY A 377 -11.83 9.77 -2.78
C GLY A 377 -12.44 9.48 -1.41
N ARG A 378 -13.77 9.57 -1.29
CA ARG A 378 -14.54 9.42 -0.03
C ARG A 378 -14.15 8.18 0.78
N ALA A 379 -14.13 7.00 0.14
CA ALA A 379 -13.77 5.75 0.80
C ALA A 379 -12.32 5.74 1.31
N CYS A 380 -11.41 6.37 0.56
CA CYS A 380 -10.02 6.50 0.97
C CYS A 380 -9.86 7.48 2.13
N THR A 381 -10.60 8.59 2.08
CA THR A 381 -10.63 9.60 3.14
C THR A 381 -11.08 9.01 4.46
N GLU A 382 -12.20 8.29 4.49
CA GLU A 382 -12.73 7.70 5.74
C GLU A 382 -11.80 6.63 6.31
N SER A 383 -11.23 5.77 5.47
CA SER A 383 -10.40 4.66 5.91
C SER A 383 -8.98 5.08 6.33
N SER A 384 -8.41 6.09 5.67
CA SER A 384 -7.01 6.50 5.87
C SER A 384 -6.85 7.56 6.97
N LYS A 385 -7.91 8.30 7.32
CA LYS A 385 -7.89 9.39 8.34
C LYS A 385 -7.15 9.01 9.63
N PRO A 386 -7.49 7.92 10.35
CA PRO A 386 -6.83 7.61 11.63
C PRO A 386 -5.32 7.43 11.51
N LEU A 387 -4.87 6.71 10.47
CA LEU A 387 -3.45 6.45 10.23
C LEU A 387 -2.73 7.70 9.76
N ALA A 388 -3.33 8.46 8.83
CA ALA A 388 -2.77 9.70 8.31
C ALA A 388 -2.53 10.74 9.41
N TYR A 389 -3.48 10.96 10.31
CA TYR A 389 -3.31 11.91 11.41
C TYR A 389 -2.32 11.44 12.48
N SER A 390 -2.26 10.14 12.77
CA SER A 390 -1.20 9.58 13.63
C SER A 390 0.18 9.85 13.04
N LEU A 391 0.34 9.57 11.73
CA LEU A 391 1.60 9.77 11.04
C LEU A 391 1.97 11.24 10.91
N LEU A 392 1.02 12.12 10.60
CA LEU A 392 1.26 13.55 10.55
C LEU A 392 1.78 14.06 11.90
N ALA A 393 1.22 13.59 13.00
CA ALA A 393 1.71 13.92 14.33
C ALA A 393 3.11 13.34 14.61
N GLU A 394 3.36 12.09 14.22
CA GLU A 394 4.69 11.47 14.33
C GLU A 394 5.75 12.23 13.49
N ILE A 395 5.43 12.63 12.26
CA ILE A 395 6.31 13.41 11.37
C ILE A 395 6.69 14.71 12.09
N VAL A 396 5.68 15.50 12.47
CA VAL A 396 5.90 16.80 13.14
C VAL A 396 6.70 16.62 14.42
N HIS A 397 6.44 15.57 15.20
CA HIS A 397 7.21 15.27 16.39
C HIS A 397 8.70 15.07 16.07
N HIS A 398 9.04 14.33 15.01
CA HIS A 398 10.43 14.09 14.63
C HIS A 398 11.13 15.33 14.08
N VAL A 399 10.44 16.17 13.29
CA VAL A 399 11.06 17.33 12.64
C VAL A 399 11.01 18.62 13.46
N ARG A 400 10.31 18.64 14.61
CA ARG A 400 9.97 19.87 15.35
C ARG A 400 11.12 20.83 15.63
N GLY A 401 12.34 20.32 15.84
CA GLY A 401 13.54 21.14 16.08
C GLY A 401 13.95 21.98 14.87
N GLU A 402 13.77 21.44 13.66
CA GLU A 402 14.24 22.05 12.41
C GLU A 402 13.18 22.96 11.74
N LEU A 403 11.93 22.90 12.20
CA LEU A 403 10.84 23.70 11.62
C LEU A 403 11.01 25.20 11.84
N SER A 404 10.70 26.02 10.84
CA SER A 404 10.63 27.48 10.98
C SER A 404 9.37 27.93 11.73
N LEU A 405 9.37 29.14 12.31
CA LEU A 405 8.18 29.71 12.96
C LEU A 405 6.95 29.80 12.02
N PRO A 406 7.08 30.15 10.72
CA PRO A 406 5.99 30.07 9.76
C PRO A 406 5.43 28.65 9.56
N GLN A 407 6.30 27.63 9.49
CA GLN A 407 5.86 26.23 9.39
C GLN A 407 5.13 25.79 10.65
N LEU A 408 5.64 26.14 11.83
CA LEU A 408 4.98 25.89 13.11
C LEU A 408 3.60 26.57 13.17
N SER A 409 3.49 27.80 12.68
CA SER A 409 2.21 28.52 12.57
C SER A 409 1.17 27.75 11.73
N ARG A 410 1.57 27.23 10.56
CA ARG A 410 0.70 26.42 9.68
C ARG A 410 0.29 25.11 10.35
N ILE A 411 1.21 24.44 11.03
CA ILE A 411 0.96 23.21 11.79
C ILE A 411 -0.04 23.47 12.92
N ILE A 412 0.17 24.50 13.74
CA ILE A 412 -0.73 24.85 14.85
C ILE A 412 -2.14 25.10 14.32
N TYR A 413 -2.29 25.83 13.21
CA TYR A 413 -3.60 26.06 12.60
C TYR A 413 -4.28 24.75 12.16
N LEU A 414 -3.54 23.88 11.46
CA LEU A 414 -4.06 22.59 10.99
C LEU A 414 -4.51 21.67 12.13
N PHE A 415 -3.68 21.54 13.17
CA PHE A 415 -3.97 20.68 14.32
C PHE A 415 -5.03 21.27 15.25
N SER A 416 -5.11 22.60 15.38
CA SER A 416 -6.20 23.26 16.09
C SER A 416 -7.54 23.00 15.42
N ARG A 417 -7.64 23.22 14.10
CA ARG A 417 -8.84 22.92 13.31
C ARG A 417 -9.26 21.45 13.47
N SER A 418 -8.31 20.53 13.37
CA SER A 418 -8.57 19.09 13.47
C SER A 418 -8.97 18.65 14.88
N MET A 419 -8.45 19.29 15.93
CA MET A 419 -8.86 19.03 17.31
C MET A 419 -10.32 19.42 17.58
N HIS A 420 -10.79 20.48 16.93
CA HIS A 420 -12.14 21.02 17.06
C HIS A 420 -13.18 20.35 16.14
N ASP A 421 -12.74 19.62 15.12
CA ASP A 421 -13.61 18.92 14.19
C ASP A 421 -14.37 17.75 14.87
N SER A 422 -15.68 17.87 15.02
CA SER A 422 -16.54 16.84 15.60
C SER A 422 -16.73 15.62 14.70
N SER A 423 -16.42 15.72 13.40
CA SER A 423 -16.48 14.58 12.46
C SER A 423 -15.31 13.60 12.64
N LEU A 424 -14.26 14.00 13.38
CA LEU A 424 -13.10 13.16 13.65
C LEU A 424 -13.25 12.39 14.96
N ALA A 425 -12.72 11.16 14.97
CA ALA A 425 -12.68 10.31 16.15
C ALA A 425 -11.99 11.01 17.33
N LEU A 426 -12.44 10.73 18.56
CA LEU A 426 -11.88 11.31 19.79
C LEU A 426 -10.38 11.03 19.96
N SER A 427 -9.91 9.87 19.48
CA SER A 427 -8.49 9.51 19.45
C SER A 427 -7.66 10.47 18.60
N ILE A 428 -8.14 10.83 17.40
CA ILE A 428 -7.47 11.79 16.49
C ILE A 428 -7.41 13.17 17.16
N ARG A 429 -8.54 13.62 17.72
CA ARG A 429 -8.62 14.91 18.43
C ARG A 429 -7.64 14.97 19.61
N THR A 430 -7.47 13.87 20.33
CA THR A 430 -6.51 13.76 21.44
C THR A 430 -5.07 13.77 20.96
N THR A 431 -4.75 13.10 19.84
CA THR A 431 -3.43 13.16 19.22
C THR A 431 -3.07 14.59 18.79
N CYS A 432 -4.02 15.33 18.20
CA CYS A 432 -3.82 16.73 17.83
C CYS A 432 -3.49 17.62 19.04
N ALA A 433 -4.23 17.46 20.15
CA ALA A 433 -3.96 18.17 21.40
C ALA A 433 -2.57 17.85 21.96
N ARG A 434 -2.20 16.56 22.01
CA ARG A 434 -0.89 16.12 22.49
C ARG A 434 0.26 16.65 21.64
N LEU A 435 0.11 16.66 20.33
CA LEU A 435 1.13 17.18 19.44
C LEU A 435 1.33 18.68 19.65
N MET A 436 0.25 19.47 19.71
CA MET A 436 0.36 20.91 19.96
C MET A 436 1.08 21.19 21.28
N LEU A 437 0.88 20.37 22.32
CA LEU A 437 1.66 20.46 23.55
C LEU A 437 3.15 20.17 23.33
N ASN A 438 3.50 19.15 22.54
CA ASN A 438 4.88 18.82 22.21
C ASN A 438 5.59 19.89 21.36
N LEU A 439 4.86 20.86 20.80
CA LEU A 439 5.43 21.99 20.06
C LEU A 439 5.79 23.18 20.97
N VAL A 440 5.29 23.22 22.21
CA VAL A 440 5.49 24.35 23.13
C VAL A 440 6.96 24.62 23.40
N GLU A 441 7.73 23.57 23.71
CA GLU A 441 9.16 23.67 23.98
C GLU A 441 9.96 24.11 22.72
N PRO A 442 9.82 23.49 21.54
CA PRO A 442 10.48 23.97 20.32
C PRO A 442 10.14 25.40 19.92
N ILE A 443 8.88 25.84 20.12
CA ILE A 443 8.46 27.22 19.86
C ILE A 443 9.18 28.17 20.82
N TYR A 444 9.21 27.80 22.11
CA TYR A 444 9.86 28.58 23.15
C TYR A 444 11.38 28.70 22.93
N GLU A 445 12.06 27.62 22.52
CA GLU A 445 13.50 27.61 22.24
C GLU A 445 13.90 28.49 21.04
N LYS A 446 13.00 28.69 20.07
CA LYS A 446 13.26 29.54 18.89
C LYS A 446 13.19 31.03 19.17
N GLY A 447 12.67 31.44 20.32
CA GLY A 447 12.65 32.84 20.76
C GLY A 447 14.02 33.29 21.26
N VAL A 448 14.97 33.54 20.34
CA VAL A 448 16.34 33.99 20.68
C VAL A 448 16.40 35.52 20.75
N ASP A 449 15.85 36.17 19.72
CA ASP A 449 15.81 37.63 19.58
C ASP A 449 14.40 38.17 19.84
N GLN A 450 14.28 39.46 20.18
CA GLN A 450 13.00 40.12 20.46
C GLN A 450 11.89 39.84 19.41
N PRO A 451 12.12 39.99 18.09
CA PRO A 451 11.07 39.71 17.10
C PRO A 451 10.64 38.23 17.10
N THR A 452 11.60 37.30 17.18
CA THR A 452 11.31 35.86 17.22
C THR A 452 10.62 35.43 18.51
N MET A 453 10.91 36.11 19.63
CA MET A 453 10.22 35.90 20.90
C MET A 453 8.76 36.36 20.83
N ASP A 454 8.50 37.53 20.24
CA ASP A 454 7.14 38.04 20.09
C ASP A 454 6.31 37.13 19.17
N GLU A 455 6.90 36.62 18.08
CA GLU A 455 6.27 35.61 17.22
C GLU A 455 6.02 34.29 17.96
N ALA A 456 7.02 33.76 18.68
CA ALA A 456 6.88 32.54 19.47
C ALA A 456 5.76 32.67 20.50
N ARG A 457 5.67 33.82 21.19
CA ARG A 457 4.61 34.10 22.16
C ARG A 457 3.23 34.12 21.51
N LEU A 458 3.10 34.74 20.33
CA LEU A 458 1.86 34.72 19.56
C LEU A 458 1.44 33.28 19.21
N LEU A 459 2.38 32.42 18.82
CA LEU A 459 2.11 31.01 18.53
C LEU A 459 1.67 30.23 19.78
N LEU A 460 2.35 30.42 20.91
CA LEU A 460 1.95 29.82 22.19
C LEU A 460 0.55 30.27 22.62
N GLY A 461 0.24 31.55 22.44
CA GLY A 461 -1.10 32.11 22.70
C GLY A 461 -2.19 31.49 21.82
N ARG A 462 -1.88 31.16 20.55
CA ARG A 462 -2.82 30.44 19.66
C ARG A 462 -3.09 29.01 20.12
N ILE A 463 -2.08 28.31 20.65
CA ILE A 463 -2.26 26.97 21.22
C ILE A 463 -3.14 27.04 22.48
N LEU A 464 -2.89 28.04 23.35
CA LEU A 464 -3.70 28.26 24.54
C LEU A 464 -5.17 28.50 24.20
N ASP A 465 -5.43 29.42 23.26
CA ASP A 465 -6.78 29.75 22.77
C ASP A 465 -7.50 28.51 22.22
N ALA A 466 -6.80 27.69 21.43
CA ALA A 466 -7.35 26.44 20.93
C ALA A 466 -7.75 25.47 22.05
N PHE A 467 -6.95 25.37 23.12
CA PHE A 467 -7.24 24.48 24.26
C PHE A 467 -8.43 24.98 25.07
N VAL A 468 -8.51 26.29 25.33
CA VAL A 468 -9.64 26.90 26.06
C VAL A 468 -10.94 26.75 25.28
N GLY A 469 -10.91 27.02 23.97
CA GLY A 469 -12.06 26.73 23.11
C GLY A 469 -12.49 25.26 23.21
N LYS A 470 -11.54 24.32 23.35
CA LYS A 470 -11.86 22.90 23.39
C LYS A 470 -12.60 22.53 24.67
N PHE A 471 -12.18 23.07 25.81
CA PHE A 471 -12.94 22.95 27.06
C PHE A 471 -14.37 23.48 26.92
N GLY A 472 -14.54 24.62 26.24
CA GLY A 472 -15.86 25.16 25.89
C GLY A 472 -16.73 24.15 25.15
N THR A 473 -16.21 23.49 24.12
CA THR A 473 -16.96 22.45 23.38
C THR A 473 -17.23 21.20 24.23
N LEU A 474 -16.24 20.71 24.98
CA LEU A 474 -16.36 19.50 25.81
C LEU A 474 -17.42 19.65 26.90
N LYS A 475 -17.59 20.86 27.46
CA LYS A 475 -18.64 21.18 28.43
C LYS A 475 -20.04 20.82 27.92
N HIS A 476 -20.29 20.98 26.63
CA HIS A 476 -21.60 20.68 26.02
C HIS A 476 -21.66 19.26 25.43
N THR A 477 -20.56 18.77 24.84
CA THR A 477 -20.54 17.46 24.17
C THR A 477 -20.53 16.28 25.14
N ILE A 478 -19.80 16.37 26.27
CA ILE A 478 -19.70 15.24 27.21
C ILE A 478 -21.07 14.84 27.80
N PRO A 479 -21.90 15.78 28.30
CA PRO A 479 -23.24 15.44 28.78
C PRO A 479 -24.11 14.76 27.71
N GLN A 480 -24.07 15.23 26.47
CA GLN A 480 -24.85 14.64 25.37
C GLN A 480 -24.37 13.24 25.00
N ALA A 481 -23.05 13.02 24.93
CA ALA A 481 -22.47 11.71 24.65
C ALA A 481 -22.86 10.69 25.73
N VAL A 482 -22.73 11.07 27.01
CA VAL A 482 -23.09 10.25 28.17
C VAL A 482 -24.57 9.84 28.17
N LEU A 483 -25.47 10.71 27.70
CA LEU A 483 -26.91 10.42 27.60
C LEU A 483 -27.29 9.52 26.41
N SER A 484 -26.45 9.45 25.37
CA SER A 484 -26.73 8.72 24.13
C SER A 484 -26.29 7.24 24.13
N LEU A 485 -25.55 6.81 25.16
CA LEU A 485 -24.93 5.47 25.22
C LEU A 485 -25.86 4.44 25.86
N GLN A 486 -26.07 3.31 25.16
CA GLN A 486 -27.00 2.25 25.58
C GLN A 486 -26.31 1.06 26.27
N SER A 487 -24.98 0.92 26.18
CA SER A 487 -24.23 -0.24 26.71
C SER A 487 -23.21 0.14 27.81
N PRO A 488 -23.10 -0.64 28.91
CA PRO A 488 -22.18 -0.32 30.02
C PRO A 488 -20.67 -0.40 29.68
N SER A 489 -20.30 -1.22 28.68
CA SER A 489 -18.90 -1.41 28.28
C SER A 489 -18.37 -0.27 27.41
N GLU A 490 -19.18 0.25 26.48
CA GLU A 490 -18.84 1.41 25.65
C GLU A 490 -18.81 2.69 26.49
N TYR A 491 -19.73 2.80 27.47
CA TYR A 491 -19.76 3.87 28.46
C TYR A 491 -18.42 4.06 29.19
N SER A 492 -17.84 2.97 29.71
CA SER A 492 -16.58 3.04 30.47
C SER A 492 -15.40 3.50 29.61
N LYS A 493 -15.34 3.04 28.36
CA LYS A 493 -14.25 3.38 27.44
C LYS A 493 -14.31 4.84 26.99
N GLU A 494 -15.47 5.31 26.55
CA GLU A 494 -15.61 6.67 26.02
C GLU A 494 -15.41 7.73 27.12
N VAL A 495 -15.92 7.49 28.33
CA VAL A 495 -15.67 8.36 29.49
C VAL A 495 -14.18 8.40 29.85
N SER A 496 -13.48 7.26 29.78
CA SER A 496 -12.03 7.19 29.99
C SER A 496 -11.27 8.03 28.97
N ASP A 497 -11.67 7.98 27.69
CA ASP A 497 -11.04 8.75 26.61
C ASP A 497 -11.24 10.26 26.80
N TYR A 498 -12.44 10.72 27.17
CA TYR A 498 -12.67 12.13 27.51
C TYR A 498 -11.86 12.58 28.72
N LYS A 499 -11.75 11.74 29.76
CA LYS A 499 -10.91 12.01 30.93
C LYS A 499 -9.44 12.17 30.54
N ASN A 500 -8.94 11.33 29.64
CA ASN A 500 -7.57 11.40 29.13
C ASN A 500 -7.33 12.69 28.32
N LEU A 501 -8.30 13.10 27.49
CA LEU A 501 -8.23 14.36 26.76
C LEU A 501 -8.19 15.56 27.71
N ILE A 502 -9.11 15.64 28.68
CA ILE A 502 -9.14 16.71 29.69
C ILE A 502 -7.81 16.80 30.43
N LYS A 503 -7.29 15.67 30.91
CA LYS A 503 -5.96 15.63 31.57
C LYS A 503 -4.86 16.18 30.67
N THR A 504 -4.84 15.79 29.39
CA THR A 504 -3.84 16.26 28.42
C THR A 504 -3.92 17.78 28.24
N LEU A 505 -5.13 18.33 28.09
CA LEU A 505 -5.35 19.77 27.93
C LEU A 505 -4.95 20.55 29.18
N VAL A 506 -5.34 20.08 30.38
CA VAL A 506 -5.01 20.75 31.65
C VAL A 506 -3.50 20.77 31.90
N MET A 507 -2.82 19.63 31.71
CA MET A 507 -1.36 19.58 31.83
C MET A 507 -0.71 20.53 30.82
N GLY A 508 -1.23 20.57 29.60
CA GLY A 508 -0.68 21.43 28.56
C GLY A 508 -0.85 22.92 28.82
N MET A 509 -2.01 23.34 29.35
CA MET A 509 -2.23 24.74 29.74
C MET A 509 -1.20 25.23 30.74
N LYS A 510 -0.85 24.42 31.76
CA LYS A 510 0.18 24.77 32.75
C LYS A 510 1.53 25.05 32.09
N THR A 511 1.95 24.17 31.17
CA THR A 511 3.21 24.32 30.43
C THR A 511 3.20 25.55 29.51
N ILE A 512 2.09 25.80 28.83
CA ILE A 512 1.95 26.95 27.91
C ILE A 512 1.99 28.27 28.69
N VAL A 513 1.21 28.39 29.76
CA VAL A 513 1.17 29.59 30.63
C VAL A 513 2.54 29.87 31.21
N TRP A 514 3.25 28.83 31.69
CA TRP A 514 4.62 28.97 32.16
C TRP A 514 5.57 29.46 31.06
N SER A 515 5.46 28.91 29.85
CA SER A 515 6.32 29.28 28.72
C SER A 515 6.09 30.73 28.27
N ILE A 516 4.83 31.17 28.18
CA ILE A 516 4.46 32.56 27.86
C ILE A 516 5.01 33.52 28.92
N THR A 517 4.87 33.17 30.20
CA THR A 517 5.32 33.99 31.34
C THR A 517 6.84 34.14 31.42
N ASN A 518 7.59 33.22 30.80
CA ASN A 518 9.05 33.22 30.79
C ASN A 518 9.66 33.56 29.42
N ALA A 519 8.86 33.97 28.44
CA ALA A 519 9.31 34.36 27.10
C ALA A 519 9.68 35.86 27.03
N HIS A 520 10.40 36.39 28.02
CA HIS A 520 10.62 37.83 28.21
C HIS A 520 12.07 38.31 28.16
N VAL A 521 13.03 37.38 28.15
CA VAL A 521 14.46 37.72 28.15
C VAL A 521 15.10 37.09 26.91
N PRO A 522 15.63 37.88 25.95
CA PRO A 522 16.43 37.37 24.85
C PRO A 522 17.57 36.52 25.40
N ARG A 523 17.66 35.26 24.97
CA ARG A 523 18.67 34.34 25.49
C ARG A 523 19.97 34.55 24.73
N SER A 524 21.00 35.07 25.39
CA SER A 524 22.35 35.12 24.84
C SER A 524 22.86 33.69 24.58
N GLN A 525 23.21 33.37 23.33
CA GLN A 525 23.82 32.09 22.96
C GLN A 525 25.10 31.87 23.78
N ILE A 526 25.19 30.75 24.52
CA ILE A 526 26.45 30.25 25.06
C ILE A 526 26.99 29.25 24.05
N SER A 527 28.02 29.63 23.31
CA SER A 527 28.78 28.73 22.42
C SER A 527 29.51 27.64 23.23
N PRO A 528 29.60 26.39 22.77
CA PRO A 528 30.42 25.38 23.43
C PRO A 528 31.86 25.52 22.91
N SER A 529 32.73 26.20 23.66
CA SER A 529 34.17 26.20 23.35
C SER A 529 35.04 26.20 24.61
N ALA A 530 35.78 25.10 24.73
CA ALA A 530 37.10 24.91 25.34
C ALA A 530 37.29 25.07 26.86
N GLN A 531 37.86 24.00 27.42
CA GLN A 531 38.50 23.91 28.73
C GLN A 531 39.56 25.01 28.93
N GLY A 532 39.65 25.54 30.16
CA GLY A 532 40.92 26.02 30.73
C GLY A 532 40.97 27.50 31.15
N MET A 533 41.22 27.67 32.45
CA MET A 533 41.86 28.81 33.15
C MET A 533 41.01 30.03 33.56
N HIS A 534 40.97 30.23 34.89
CA HIS A 534 40.66 31.45 35.64
C HIS A 534 41.42 32.69 35.11
N PRO A 535 40.87 33.92 35.21
CA PRO A 535 41.04 34.74 36.44
C PRO A 535 39.79 35.60 36.79
N GLN A 536 39.42 35.72 38.07
CA GLN A 536 39.76 36.81 39.03
C GLN A 536 38.82 38.04 38.95
N VAL A 537 38.29 38.37 40.13
CA VAL A 537 37.28 39.38 40.46
C VAL A 537 37.76 40.81 40.18
N GLN A 538 36.93 41.61 39.50
CA GLN A 538 36.91 43.06 39.69
C GLN A 538 35.47 43.59 39.53
N ALA A 539 34.97 44.17 40.62
CA ALA A 539 33.69 44.85 40.69
C ALA A 539 33.84 46.30 40.19
N SER A 540 32.88 46.76 39.37
CA SER A 540 32.42 48.15 39.32
C SER A 540 31.04 48.21 38.65
N PRO A 541 30.07 48.95 39.23
CA PRO A 541 28.70 48.97 38.77
C PRO A 541 28.51 50.07 37.72
N SER A 542 28.21 49.69 36.48
CA SER A 542 27.71 50.63 35.48
C SER A 542 26.22 50.40 35.28
N ASN A 543 25.44 51.30 35.86
CA ASN A 543 24.03 51.53 35.56
C ASN A 543 23.84 51.63 34.04
N SER A 544 23.33 50.57 33.43
CA SER A 544 22.55 50.66 32.20
C SER A 544 21.18 50.10 32.52
N ALA A 545 20.21 51.01 32.63
CA ALA A 545 18.81 50.68 32.82
C ALA A 545 18.33 49.93 31.57
N PHE A 546 18.38 48.60 31.61
CA PHE A 546 17.46 47.82 30.78
C PHE A 546 16.04 48.20 31.23
N PRO A 547 15.14 48.60 30.32
CA PRO A 547 13.74 48.79 30.72
C PRO A 547 13.28 47.47 31.32
N GLN A 548 12.65 47.52 32.50
CA GLN A 548 12.00 46.34 33.09
C GLN A 548 11.01 45.78 32.06
N MET A 549 11.46 44.80 31.28
CA MET A 549 10.60 44.11 30.34
C MET A 549 9.54 43.41 31.17
N PHE A 550 8.30 43.85 31.00
CA PHE A 550 7.11 43.39 31.72
C PHE A 550 7.12 41.87 31.86
N LYS A 551 7.31 41.32 33.06
CA LYS A 551 7.31 39.86 33.31
C LYS A 551 5.89 39.41 33.64
N GLY A 552 5.24 38.71 32.71
CA GLY A 552 3.83 38.30 32.86
C GLY A 552 3.10 38.12 31.53
N MET A 553 1.87 37.60 31.61
CA MET A 553 0.97 37.50 30.46
C MET A 553 0.39 38.88 30.13
N ARG A 554 0.29 39.21 28.84
CA ARG A 554 -0.39 40.41 28.34
C ARG A 554 -1.90 40.32 28.61
N GLU A 555 -2.60 41.44 28.64
CA GLU A 555 -4.02 41.48 29.00
C GLU A 555 -4.88 40.57 28.10
N ASP A 556 -4.59 40.50 26.81
CA ASP A 556 -5.25 39.62 25.85
C ASP A 556 -4.95 38.13 26.09
N GLU A 557 -3.76 37.81 26.59
CA GLU A 557 -3.36 36.44 26.96
C GLU A 557 -4.04 36.02 28.27
N VAL A 558 -4.15 36.92 29.25
CA VAL A 558 -4.87 36.70 30.50
C VAL A 558 -6.36 36.46 30.25
N ARG A 559 -6.98 37.26 29.37
CA ARG A 559 -8.39 37.07 28.95
C ARG A 559 -8.64 35.73 28.27
N LYS A 560 -7.65 35.19 27.55
CA LYS A 560 -7.75 33.86 26.92
C LYS A 560 -7.56 32.73 27.93
N ALA A 561 -6.72 32.92 28.94
CA ALA A 561 -6.41 31.90 29.94
C ALA A 561 -7.49 31.74 31.03
N SER A 562 -8.26 32.80 31.26
CA SER A 562 -9.37 32.88 32.21
C SER A 562 -10.66 32.35 31.59
#